data_AF-A0AA44JBJ6-F1
#
_entry.id   AF-A0AA44JBJ6-F1
#
_cell.length_a   1.000
_cell.length_b   1.000
_cell.length_c   1.000
_cell.angle_alpha   90.00
_cell.angle_beta   90.00
_cell.angle_gamma   90.00
#
_symmetry.space_group_name_H-M   'P 1'
#
loop_
_entity.id
_entity.type
_entity.pdbx_description
1 polymer ?
#
loop_
_entity_poly.entity_id
_entity_poly.type
_entity_poly.pdbx_seq_one_letter_code
_entity_poly.pdbx_strand_id
1 'polypeptide(L)'
;MTGTSSSLTEYDAHRLLDFTQKRVFGWTIVIGMNNSDRTDGRTKAAKLSDRLMRECFLLGPRPGAALDHLMAGQEPELLWPESHREFIRFCLWHRVPRDLNEPLNEDLPEDCDPRREWPEFIHQYDKPATLADMPAPPPVSEEFKARFGA
;
A
#
# COMPACT_ATOMS: atom_id res chain seq x y z
N MET A 1 -25.53 -3.01 -13.06
CA MET A 1 -24.82 -4.28 -13.39
C MET A 1 -24.49 -4.96 -12.08
N THR A 2 -25.21 -6.03 -11.75
CA THR A 2 -25.04 -6.82 -10.52
C THR A 2 -23.99 -7.90 -10.79
N GLY A 3 -22.72 -7.58 -10.48
CA GLY A 3 -21.65 -8.57 -10.44
C GLY A 3 -21.81 -9.42 -9.19
N THR A 4 -21.91 -10.74 -9.38
CA THR A 4 -21.80 -11.74 -8.32
C THR A 4 -20.52 -11.53 -7.54
N SER A 5 -20.62 -11.00 -6.33
CA SER A 5 -19.52 -10.99 -5.36
C SER A 5 -19.27 -12.43 -4.92
N SER A 6 -18.42 -13.14 -5.66
CA SER A 6 -17.88 -14.41 -5.18
C SER A 6 -17.04 -14.08 -3.95
N SER A 7 -17.44 -14.58 -2.79
CA SER A 7 -16.63 -14.51 -1.57
C SER A 7 -15.23 -15.05 -1.88
N LEU A 8 -14.19 -14.30 -1.52
CA LEU A 8 -12.82 -14.76 -1.67
C LEU A 8 -12.60 -15.99 -0.78
N THR A 9 -11.83 -16.96 -1.26
CA THR A 9 -11.35 -18.02 -0.37
C THR A 9 -10.41 -17.41 0.68
N GLU A 10 -10.20 -18.10 1.80
CA GLU A 10 -9.24 -17.66 2.82
C GLU A 10 -7.83 -17.47 2.21
N TYR A 11 -7.43 -18.38 1.33
CA TYR A 11 -6.18 -18.28 0.57
C TYR A 11 -6.13 -16.99 -0.26
N ASP A 12 -7.17 -16.71 -1.06
CA ASP A 12 -7.24 -15.51 -1.89
C ASP A 12 -7.26 -14.22 -1.04
N ALA A 13 -7.96 -14.24 0.09
CA ALA A 13 -7.98 -13.13 1.04
C ALA A 13 -6.58 -12.87 1.63
N HIS A 14 -5.82 -13.91 1.97
CA HIS A 14 -4.42 -13.76 2.36
C HIS A 14 -3.55 -13.16 1.25
N ARG A 15 -3.71 -13.62 0.00
CA ARG A 15 -2.96 -13.06 -1.14
C ARG A 15 -3.32 -11.59 -1.37
N LEU A 16 -4.60 -11.22 -1.25
CA LEU A 16 -5.06 -9.84 -1.39
C LEU A 16 -4.58 -8.94 -0.23
N LEU A 17 -4.56 -9.44 1.00
CA LEU A 17 -4.02 -8.70 2.14
C LEU A 17 -2.51 -8.45 2.00
N ASP A 18 -1.76 -9.47 1.60
CA ASP A 18 -0.32 -9.37 1.33
C ASP A 18 -0.04 -8.37 0.19
N PHE A 19 -0.79 -8.47 -0.92
CA PHE A 19 -0.73 -7.51 -2.02
C PHE A 19 -1.02 -6.08 -1.55
N THR A 20 -2.06 -5.92 -0.73
CA THR A 20 -2.48 -4.63 -0.18
C THR A 20 -1.36 -3.98 0.63
N GLN A 21 -0.73 -4.73 1.53
CA GLN A 21 0.39 -4.26 2.33
C GLN A 21 1.60 -3.89 1.47
N LYS A 22 1.93 -4.74 0.48
CA LYS A 22 3.03 -4.47 -0.47
C LYS A 22 2.80 -3.21 -1.29
N ARG A 23 1.58 -2.98 -1.77
CA ARG A 23 1.19 -1.77 -2.52
C ARG A 23 1.32 -0.51 -1.67
N VAL A 24 0.75 -0.49 -0.47
CA VAL A 24 0.84 0.66 0.44
C VAL A 24 2.31 0.95 0.78
N PHE A 25 3.08 -0.08 1.13
CA PHE A 25 4.51 0.09 1.45
C PHE A 25 5.31 0.63 0.25
N GLY A 26 5.13 0.05 -0.94
CA GLY A 26 5.86 0.47 -2.13
C GLY A 26 5.62 1.93 -2.50
N TRP A 27 4.37 2.39 -2.43
CA TRP A 27 4.06 3.81 -2.66
C TRP A 27 4.64 4.73 -1.59
N THR A 28 4.70 4.31 -0.32
CA THR A 28 5.39 5.11 0.72
C THR A 28 6.89 5.25 0.45
N ILE A 29 7.55 4.22 -0.10
CA ILE A 29 8.96 4.32 -0.53
C ILE A 29 9.11 5.33 -1.66
N VAL A 30 8.27 5.23 -2.69
CA VAL A 30 8.28 6.15 -3.84
C VAL A 30 8.12 7.61 -3.40
N ILE A 31 7.23 7.89 -2.43
CA ILE A 31 7.13 9.21 -1.82
C ILE A 31 8.46 9.63 -1.19
N GLY A 32 9.09 8.76 -0.40
CA GLY A 32 10.37 9.06 0.27
C GLY A 32 11.52 9.37 -0.69
N MET A 33 11.48 8.78 -1.89
CA MET A 33 12.48 8.96 -2.95
C MET A 33 12.21 10.15 -3.89
N ASN A 34 11.11 10.90 -3.70
CA ASN A 34 10.72 11.99 -4.60
C ASN A 34 11.68 13.21 -4.62
N ASN A 35 12.81 13.18 -3.91
CA ASN A 35 13.82 14.24 -3.92
C ASN A 35 15.27 13.73 -4.06
N SER A 36 15.48 12.42 -4.14
CA SER A 36 16.82 11.82 -4.28
C SER A 36 16.72 10.34 -4.64
N ASP A 37 17.82 9.80 -5.17
CA ASP A 37 18.06 8.37 -5.41
C ASP A 37 18.05 7.51 -4.12
N ARG A 38 18.03 8.15 -2.94
CA ARG A 38 17.94 7.51 -1.62
C ARG A 38 16.95 8.23 -0.71
N THR A 39 16.37 7.53 0.24
CA THR A 39 15.53 8.13 1.28
C THR A 39 16.40 8.87 2.31
N ASP A 40 16.44 10.20 2.26
CA ASP A 40 17.13 11.04 3.25
C ASP A 40 16.14 11.64 4.25
N GLY A 41 16.21 11.20 5.52
CA GLY A 41 15.33 11.60 6.62
C GLY A 41 15.30 13.10 6.94
N ARG A 42 16.22 13.91 6.38
CA ARG A 42 16.20 15.38 6.52
C ARG A 42 15.15 16.01 5.60
N THR A 43 14.78 15.35 4.51
CA THR A 43 13.86 15.87 3.50
C THR A 43 12.40 15.83 3.96
N LYS A 44 11.57 16.72 3.43
CA LYS A 44 10.11 16.71 3.69
C LYS A 44 9.45 15.42 3.23
N ALA A 45 9.91 14.87 2.11
CA ALA A 45 9.34 13.67 1.52
C ALA A 45 9.64 12.40 2.33
N ALA A 46 10.87 12.24 2.84
CA ALA A 46 11.19 11.13 3.73
C ALA A 46 10.41 11.20 5.04
N LYS A 47 10.23 12.39 5.63
CA LYS A 47 9.39 12.58 6.83
C LYS A 47 7.93 12.24 6.57
N LEU A 48 7.41 12.64 5.40
CA LEU A 48 6.04 12.30 4.98
C LEU A 48 5.88 10.79 4.78
N SER A 49 6.85 10.15 4.13
CA SER A 49 6.90 8.69 3.93
C SER A 49 6.89 7.92 5.25
N ASP A 50 7.79 8.27 6.20
CA ASP A 50 7.86 7.63 7.51
C ASP A 50 6.54 7.81 8.29
N ARG A 51 5.96 9.02 8.29
CA ARG A 51 4.65 9.26 8.88
C ARG A 51 3.59 8.35 8.26
N LEU A 52 3.41 8.40 6.94
CA LEU A 52 2.36 7.65 6.24
C LEU A 52 2.50 6.14 6.45
N MET A 53 3.73 5.62 6.43
CA MET A 53 4.00 4.21 6.69
C MET A 53 3.50 3.83 8.09
N ARG A 54 3.97 4.52 9.13
CA ARG A 54 3.58 4.26 10.53
C ARG A 54 2.08 4.40 10.74
N GLU A 55 1.49 5.43 10.15
CA GLU A 55 0.08 5.76 10.29
C GLU A 55 -0.82 4.72 9.61
N CYS A 56 -0.50 4.30 8.39
CA CYS A 56 -1.25 3.24 7.71
C CYS A 56 -1.20 1.92 8.49
N PHE A 57 -0.05 1.58 9.11
CA PHE A 57 0.05 0.42 9.99
C PHE A 57 -0.72 0.57 11.31
N LEU A 58 -0.77 1.78 11.86
CA LEU A 58 -1.47 2.06 13.11
C LEU A 58 -3.00 2.00 12.94
N LEU A 59 -3.50 2.52 11.82
CA LEU A 59 -4.93 2.63 11.52
C LEU A 59 -5.54 1.37 10.91
N GLY A 60 -4.72 0.48 10.36
CA GLY A 60 -5.19 -0.78 9.80
C GLY A 60 -5.71 -1.75 10.88
N PRO A 61 -6.73 -2.58 10.57
CA PRO A 61 -7.25 -3.57 11.50
C PRO A 61 -6.24 -4.68 11.76
N ARG A 62 -6.47 -5.43 12.84
CA ARG A 62 -5.70 -6.65 13.10
C ARG A 62 -5.89 -7.65 11.94
N PRO A 63 -4.89 -8.50 11.63
CA PRO A 63 -4.94 -9.39 10.48
C PRO A 63 -6.21 -10.24 10.37
N GLY A 64 -6.71 -10.82 11.48
CA GLY A 64 -7.95 -11.61 11.46
C GLY A 64 -9.17 -10.81 10.98
N ALA A 65 -9.38 -9.61 11.52
CA ALA A 65 -10.48 -8.74 11.10
C ALA A 65 -10.33 -8.25 9.66
N ALA A 66 -9.08 -8.07 9.19
CA ALA A 66 -8.82 -7.76 7.79
C ALA A 66 -9.19 -8.93 6.86
N LEU A 67 -8.90 -10.16 7.26
CA LEU A 67 -9.25 -11.34 6.49
C LEU A 67 -10.76 -11.54 6.43
N ASP A 68 -11.46 -11.41 7.57
CA ASP A 68 -12.93 -11.49 7.62
C ASP A 68 -13.58 -10.49 6.66
N HIS A 69 -13.06 -9.25 6.64
CA HIS A 69 -13.49 -8.18 5.73
C HIS A 69 -13.32 -8.56 4.25
N LEU A 70 -12.14 -9.05 3.87
CA LEU A 70 -11.83 -9.41 2.49
C LEU A 70 -12.60 -10.67 2.04
N MET A 71 -12.76 -11.67 2.92
CA MET A 71 -13.55 -12.87 2.66
C MET A 71 -15.04 -12.55 2.45
N ALA A 72 -15.55 -11.50 3.13
CA ALA A 72 -16.89 -10.97 2.89
C ALA A 72 -17.03 -10.24 1.53
N GLY A 73 -15.97 -10.18 0.71
CA GLY A 73 -15.97 -9.52 -0.59
C GLY A 73 -15.98 -8.00 -0.50
N GLN A 74 -15.59 -7.43 0.65
CA GLN A 74 -15.52 -5.99 0.82
C GLN A 74 -14.22 -5.42 0.24
N GLU A 75 -14.32 -4.20 -0.28
CA GLU A 75 -13.20 -3.51 -0.92
C GLU A 75 -12.03 -3.31 0.05
N PRO A 76 -10.77 -3.57 -0.37
CA PRO A 76 -9.60 -3.51 0.50
C PRO A 76 -9.31 -2.12 1.07
N GLU A 77 -9.64 -1.01 0.38
CA GLU A 77 -9.41 0.32 0.94
C GLU A 77 -10.27 0.61 2.18
N LEU A 78 -11.38 -0.13 2.37
CA LEU A 78 -12.27 0.04 3.52
C LEU A 78 -11.67 -0.49 4.82
N LEU A 79 -10.53 -1.17 4.75
CA LEU A 79 -9.71 -1.51 5.92
C LEU A 79 -9.20 -0.25 6.65
N TRP A 80 -9.22 0.92 6.02
CA TRP A 80 -8.80 2.19 6.63
C TRP A 80 -9.98 3.16 6.89
N PRO A 81 -9.81 4.09 7.84
CA PRO A 81 -10.80 5.14 8.09
C PRO A 81 -10.98 6.02 6.85
N GLU A 82 -12.14 6.65 6.74
CA GLU A 82 -12.57 7.43 5.57
C GLU A 82 -11.53 8.45 5.10
N SER A 83 -10.88 9.14 6.04
CA SER A 83 -9.83 10.13 5.78
C SER A 83 -8.61 9.60 5.00
N HIS A 84 -8.41 8.28 4.96
CA HIS A 84 -7.26 7.63 4.31
C HIS A 84 -7.65 6.84 3.06
N ARG A 85 -8.94 6.59 2.82
CA ARG A 85 -9.41 5.65 1.79
C ARG A 85 -8.97 6.04 0.39
N GLU A 86 -8.96 7.33 0.06
CA GLU A 86 -8.55 7.80 -1.27
C GLU A 86 -7.07 7.51 -1.54
N PHE A 87 -6.21 7.80 -0.56
CA PHE A 87 -4.79 7.48 -0.63
C PHE A 87 -4.56 5.97 -0.74
N ILE A 88 -5.21 5.18 0.10
CA ILE A 88 -5.09 3.71 0.06
C ILE A 88 -5.58 3.17 -1.29
N ARG A 89 -6.74 3.62 -1.77
CA ARG A 89 -7.27 3.24 -3.08
C ARG A 89 -6.27 3.55 -4.18
N PHE A 90 -5.66 4.75 -4.17
CA PHE A 90 -4.61 5.09 -5.13
C PHE A 90 -3.45 4.10 -5.05
N CYS A 91 -2.94 3.82 -3.85
CA CYS A 91 -1.83 2.88 -3.66
C CYS A 91 -2.15 1.48 -4.18
N LEU A 92 -3.37 1.01 -3.96
CA LEU A 92 -3.80 -0.32 -4.36
C LEU A 92 -3.93 -0.45 -5.87
N TRP A 93 -4.69 0.47 -6.49
CA TRP A 93 -5.10 0.37 -7.88
C TRP A 93 -4.01 0.70 -8.89
N HIS A 94 -2.89 1.29 -8.45
CA HIS A 94 -1.83 1.73 -9.34
C HIS A 94 -0.49 1.04 -9.09
N ARG A 95 0.20 0.75 -10.19
CA ARG A 95 1.51 0.13 -10.19
C ARG A 95 2.53 1.02 -9.49
N VAL A 96 3.30 0.44 -8.58
CA VAL A 96 4.42 1.13 -7.94
C VAL A 96 5.55 1.27 -8.98
N PRO A 97 6.09 2.48 -9.22
CA PRO A 97 7.28 2.68 -10.04
C PRO A 97 8.44 1.78 -9.56
N ARG A 98 8.76 0.75 -10.34
CA ARG A 98 9.74 -0.28 -9.94
C ARG A 98 11.17 0.25 -9.95
N ASP A 99 11.50 1.12 -10.89
CA ASP A 99 12.77 1.84 -10.96
C ASP A 99 13.10 2.59 -9.66
N LEU A 100 12.09 3.06 -8.94
CA LEU A 100 12.24 3.70 -7.63
C LEU A 100 12.16 2.69 -6.48
N ASN A 101 11.14 1.84 -6.45
CA ASN A 101 10.87 0.95 -5.30
C ASN A 101 11.78 -0.29 -5.25
N GLU A 102 12.20 -0.79 -6.40
CA GLU A 102 13.05 -1.96 -6.61
C GLU A 102 14.04 -1.62 -7.73
N PRO A 103 15.00 -0.70 -7.50
CA PRO A 103 15.97 -0.34 -8.52
C PRO A 103 16.57 -1.63 -9.08
N LEU A 104 16.28 -1.86 -10.36
CA LEU A 104 16.55 -3.13 -11.04
C LEU A 104 18.06 -3.28 -11.15
N ASN A 105 18.69 -3.84 -10.12
CA ASN A 105 19.96 -4.50 -10.31
C ASN A 105 19.63 -5.75 -11.13
N GLU A 106 20.13 -5.81 -12.36
CA GLU A 106 20.07 -7.01 -13.21
C GLU A 106 20.69 -8.22 -12.48
N ASP A 107 21.57 -7.94 -11.51
CA ASP A 107 22.15 -8.86 -10.54
C ASP A 107 21.37 -8.85 -9.22
N LEU A 108 20.09 -9.25 -9.20
CA LEU A 108 19.44 -9.59 -7.93
C LEU A 108 20.29 -10.71 -7.28
N PRO A 109 20.85 -10.51 -6.07
CA PRO A 109 21.59 -11.55 -5.37
C PRO A 109 20.76 -12.85 -5.31
N GLU A 110 21.42 -14.00 -5.32
CA GLU A 110 20.78 -15.33 -5.26
C GLU A 110 19.84 -15.49 -4.05
N ASP A 111 20.04 -14.67 -3.00
CA ASP A 111 19.23 -14.61 -1.78
C ASP A 111 18.03 -13.65 -1.85
N CYS A 112 17.80 -12.96 -2.97
CA CYS A 112 16.60 -12.17 -3.16
C CYS A 112 15.41 -13.08 -3.48
N ASP A 113 14.34 -12.96 -2.68
CA ASP A 113 13.11 -13.74 -2.86
C ASP A 113 12.66 -13.78 -4.33
N PRO A 114 12.23 -14.96 -4.84
CA PRO A 114 11.74 -15.07 -6.20
C PRO A 114 10.59 -14.11 -6.44
N ARG A 115 10.48 -13.64 -7.69
CA ARG A 115 9.42 -12.73 -8.12
C ARG A 115 8.06 -13.32 -7.74
N ARG A 116 7.37 -12.68 -6.80
CA ARG A 116 6.12 -13.20 -6.24
C ARG A 116 5.01 -13.16 -7.30
N GLU A 117 4.45 -14.32 -7.64
CA GLU A 117 3.33 -14.44 -8.56
C GLU A 117 2.00 -14.19 -7.83
N TRP A 118 1.19 -13.25 -8.34
CA TRP A 118 -0.13 -12.93 -7.77
C TRP A 118 -1.23 -13.74 -8.47
N PRO A 119 -2.31 -14.13 -7.76
CA PRO A 119 -3.50 -14.69 -8.40
C PRO A 119 -4.10 -13.74 -9.44
N GLU A 120 -4.73 -14.30 -10.48
CA GLU A 120 -5.23 -13.54 -11.64
C GLU A 120 -6.17 -12.39 -11.25
N PHE A 121 -7.03 -12.58 -10.25
CA PHE A 121 -7.98 -11.55 -9.82
C PHE A 121 -7.30 -10.28 -9.28
N ILE A 122 -6.03 -10.35 -8.87
CA ILE A 122 -5.28 -9.19 -8.37
C ILE A 122 -4.80 -8.29 -9.53
N HIS A 123 -4.67 -8.82 -10.76
CA HIS A 123 -4.16 -8.06 -11.90
C HIS A 123 -5.02 -6.84 -12.28
N GLN A 124 -6.27 -6.76 -11.81
CA GLN A 124 -7.12 -5.58 -11.97
C GLN A 124 -6.55 -4.31 -11.29
N TYR A 125 -5.66 -4.47 -10.31
CA TYR A 125 -5.08 -3.40 -9.50
C TYR A 125 -3.76 -2.85 -10.07
N ASP A 126 -3.47 -3.01 -11.37
CA ASP A 126 -2.18 -2.68 -11.98
C ASP A 126 -2.22 -1.51 -12.98
N LYS A 127 -2.98 -0.46 -12.67
CA LYS A 127 -3.11 0.71 -13.55
C LYS A 127 -1.82 1.55 -13.53
N PRO A 128 -1.39 2.16 -14.64
CA PRO A 128 -0.24 3.07 -14.64
C PRO A 128 -0.56 4.36 -13.87
N ALA A 129 0.39 4.83 -13.05
CA ALA A 129 0.34 6.16 -12.43
C ALA A 129 1.76 6.64 -12.08
N THR A 130 1.85 7.92 -11.72
CA THR A 130 3.03 8.62 -11.23
C THR A 130 2.71 9.32 -9.90
N LEU A 131 3.71 9.90 -9.24
CA LEU A 131 3.49 10.73 -8.05
C LEU A 131 2.62 11.97 -8.33
N ALA A 132 2.58 12.47 -9.56
CA ALA A 132 1.75 13.61 -9.93
C ALA A 132 0.24 13.27 -9.92
N ASP A 133 -0.10 11.98 -10.06
CA ASP A 133 -1.48 11.49 -10.05
C ASP A 133 -1.97 11.20 -8.62
N MET A 134 -1.07 11.21 -7.64
CA MET A 134 -1.39 10.86 -6.26
C MET A 134 -2.32 11.91 -5.64
N PRO A 135 -3.39 11.50 -4.94
CA PRO A 135 -4.23 12.43 -4.20
C PRO A 135 -3.43 13.14 -3.11
N ALA A 136 -4.01 14.20 -2.54
CA ALA A 136 -3.43 14.85 -1.38
C ALA A 136 -3.17 13.82 -0.26
N PRO A 137 -2.00 13.86 0.41
CA PRO A 137 -1.74 12.96 1.51
C PRO A 137 -2.80 13.09 2.60
N PRO A 138 -3.23 11.99 3.24
CA PRO A 138 -4.23 12.04 4.29
C PRO A 138 -3.73 12.89 5.47
N PRO A 139 -4.66 13.55 6.20
CA PRO A 139 -4.30 14.33 7.37
C PRO A 139 -3.70 13.43 8.47
N VAL A 140 -2.95 14.02 9.39
CA VAL A 140 -2.46 13.29 10.57
C VAL A 140 -3.66 12.92 11.45
N SER A 141 -3.85 11.62 11.67
CA SER A 141 -4.88 11.03 12.52
C SER A 141 -4.68 11.37 13.99
N GLU A 142 -5.76 11.33 14.77
CA GLU A 142 -5.71 11.56 16.20
C GLU A 142 -4.94 10.43 16.92
N GLU A 143 -5.05 9.19 16.44
CA GLU A 143 -4.31 8.03 16.93
C GLU A 143 -2.79 8.23 16.77
N PHE A 144 -2.36 8.76 15.62
CA PHE A 144 -0.95 9.05 15.38
C PHE A 144 -0.46 10.17 16.31
N LYS A 145 -1.20 11.28 16.41
CA LYS A 145 -0.87 12.39 17.30
C LYS A 145 -0.75 11.93 18.76
N ALA A 146 -1.71 11.13 19.23
CA ALA A 146 -1.72 10.60 20.59
C ALA A 146 -0.50 9.71 20.90
N ARG A 147 0.01 8.99 19.89
CA ARG A 147 1.12 8.04 20.08
C ARG A 147 2.51 8.64 19.90
N PHE A 148 2.67 9.59 18.99
CA PHE A 148 3.99 10.08 18.57
C PHE A 148 4.23 11.56 18.83
N GLY A 149 3.21 12.33 19.19
CA GLY A 149 3.28 13.80 19.25
C GLY A 149 3.27 14.41 17.84
N ALA A 150 2.66 15.58 17.70
CA ALA A 150 2.63 16.34 16.45
C ALA A 150 3.82 17.31 16.38
#